data_AF-A0A368MIL5-F1
#
_entry.id   AF-A0A368MIL5-F1
#
_cell.length_a   1.000
_cell.length_b   1.000
_cell.length_c   1.000
_cell.angle_alpha   90.00
_cell.angle_beta   90.00
_cell.angle_gamma   90.00
#
_symmetry.space_group_name_H-M   'P 1'
#
loop_
_entity.id
_entity.type
_entity.pdbx_description
1 polymer ?
#
loop_
_entity_poly.entity_id
_entity_poly.type
_entity_poly.pdbx_seq_one_letter_code
_entity_poly.pdbx_strand_id
1 'polypeptide(L)'
;MENTFMNFYSKLIKEFEIDNNFEEIRCKTEKIKWPNASGVYLVWKSAFGSIDDLLYIGMTGKFKRNKKNDIVFNSGTFDKRKSRWTPYRFCEDERDGENYFSFKYGPKYKLKEQGRRKYEPDAYRETIEYSKLTIHCFLISANHNDYTPELLEKEMLTKYLKYTGTLPLANNEL
;
A
#
# COMPACT_ATOMS: atom_id res chain seq x y z
N MET A 1 -24.34 -8.18 14.67
CA MET A 1 -23.75 -7.18 13.75
C MET A 1 -22.71 -7.91 12.95
N GLU A 2 -22.93 -8.10 11.65
CA GLU A 2 -21.98 -8.82 10.79
C GLU A 2 -20.63 -8.11 10.81
N ASN A 3 -19.63 -8.76 11.41
CA ASN A 3 -18.32 -8.19 11.66
C ASN A 3 -17.48 -8.31 10.38
N THR A 4 -17.88 -7.58 9.34
CA THR A 4 -17.20 -7.59 8.05
C THR A 4 -15.93 -6.75 8.11
N PHE A 5 -14.95 -7.10 7.28
CA PHE A 5 -13.75 -6.27 7.09
C PHE A 5 -14.12 -4.84 6.69
N MET A 6 -15.13 -4.67 5.82
CA MET A 6 -15.59 -3.36 5.36
C MET A 6 -16.15 -2.49 6.50
N ASN A 7 -16.89 -3.08 7.44
CA ASN A 7 -17.39 -2.38 8.62
C ASN A 7 -16.25 -1.93 9.55
N PHE A 8 -15.27 -2.80 9.79
CA PHE A 8 -14.06 -2.44 10.53
C PHE A 8 -13.31 -1.29 9.84
N TYR A 9 -13.04 -1.44 8.54
CA TYR A 9 -12.26 -0.48 7.78
C TYR A 9 -12.95 0.88 7.68
N SER A 10 -14.28 0.91 7.53
CA SER A 10 -15.06 2.16 7.50
C SER A 10 -15.02 2.90 8.83
N LYS A 11 -14.98 2.19 9.96
CA LYS A 11 -14.81 2.80 11.29
C LYS A 11 -13.40 3.38 11.44
N LEU A 12 -12.40 2.64 10.98
CA LEU A 12 -11.01 3.06 11.04
C LEU A 12 -10.73 4.31 10.17
N ILE A 13 -11.33 4.41 8.97
CA ILE A 13 -11.25 5.65 8.17
C ILE A 13 -11.74 6.84 9.01
N LYS A 14 -12.93 6.74 9.60
CA LYS A 14 -13.51 7.82 10.42
C LYS A 14 -12.63 8.19 11.59
N GLU A 15 -12.00 7.22 12.24
CA GLU A 15 -11.06 7.45 13.33
C GLU A 15 -9.87 8.30 12.88
N PHE A 16 -9.23 7.94 11.77
CA PHE A 16 -8.08 8.70 11.25
C PHE A 16 -8.48 10.05 10.65
N GLU A 17 -9.70 10.19 10.13
CA GLU A 17 -10.23 11.46 9.63
C GLU A 17 -10.38 12.50 10.75
N ILE A 18 -10.76 12.10 11.98
CA ILE A 18 -10.93 13.01 13.13
C ILE A 18 -9.66 13.84 13.38
N ASP A 19 -8.50 13.21 13.23
CA ASP A 19 -7.19 13.84 13.48
C ASP A 19 -6.49 14.32 12.20
N ASN A 20 -7.19 14.36 11.05
CA ASN A 20 -6.61 14.63 9.73
C ASN A 20 -5.42 13.71 9.36
N ASN A 21 -5.45 12.48 9.87
CA ASN A 21 -4.43 11.46 9.62
C ASN A 21 -4.86 10.48 8.51
N PHE A 22 -5.85 10.83 7.69
CA PHE A 22 -6.29 10.05 6.55
C PHE A 22 -6.19 10.87 5.25
N GLU A 23 -5.65 10.26 4.19
CA GLU A 23 -5.61 10.86 2.86
C GLU A 23 -6.07 9.85 1.79
N GLU A 24 -7.04 10.25 0.97
CA GLU A 24 -7.50 9.53 -0.21
C GLU A 24 -6.88 10.14 -1.47
N ILE A 25 -6.20 9.31 -2.26
CA ILE A 25 -5.61 9.69 -3.54
C ILE A 25 -6.37 8.98 -4.65
N ARG A 26 -7.20 9.73 -5.36
CA ARG A 26 -7.80 9.28 -6.63
C ARG A 26 -6.77 9.42 -7.74
N CYS A 27 -6.22 8.30 -8.16
CA CYS A 27 -5.13 8.29 -9.11
C CYS A 27 -5.62 8.73 -10.50
N LYS A 28 -4.73 9.37 -11.24
CA LYS A 28 -4.95 9.87 -12.61
C LYS A 28 -3.80 9.41 -13.49
N THR A 29 -3.83 9.74 -14.77
CA THR A 29 -2.74 9.49 -15.71
C THR A 29 -1.59 10.49 -15.50
N GLU A 30 -1.04 10.52 -14.28
CA GLU A 30 0.09 11.36 -13.85
C GLU A 30 0.82 10.68 -12.67
N LYS A 31 1.99 11.21 -12.29
CA LYS A 31 2.74 10.70 -11.12
C LYS A 31 1.94 10.89 -9.84
N ILE A 32 1.89 9.86 -9.00
CA ILE A 32 1.18 9.89 -7.74
C ILE A 32 1.88 10.87 -6.79
N LYS A 33 1.12 11.83 -6.27
CA LYS A 33 1.60 12.76 -5.24
C LYS A 33 1.41 12.09 -3.88
N TRP A 34 2.43 11.37 -3.44
CA TRP A 34 2.40 10.70 -2.14
C TRP A 34 2.49 11.69 -0.98
N PRO A 35 1.80 11.43 0.14
CA PRO A 35 1.96 12.23 1.35
C PRO A 35 3.40 12.10 1.85
N ASN A 36 3.98 13.20 2.33
CA ASN A 36 5.30 13.19 2.97
C ASN A 36 5.20 12.66 4.42
N ALA A 37 4.69 11.44 4.55
CA ALA A 37 4.34 10.83 5.82
C ALA A 37 4.66 9.33 5.85
N SER A 38 4.41 8.73 7.00
CA SER A 38 4.56 7.29 7.25
C SER A 38 3.23 6.68 7.66
N GLY A 39 3.15 5.35 7.73
CA GLY A 39 1.95 4.63 8.12
C GLY A 39 1.59 3.51 7.13
N VAL A 40 0.30 3.31 6.91
CA VAL A 40 -0.24 2.21 6.11
C VAL A 40 -0.92 2.78 4.86
N TYR A 41 -0.73 2.14 3.72
CA TYR A 41 -1.43 2.48 2.48
C TYR A 41 -2.11 1.24 1.90
N LEU A 42 -3.27 1.46 1.29
CA LEU A 42 -4.05 0.46 0.60
C LEU A 42 -4.28 0.89 -0.84
N VAL A 43 -4.20 -0.07 -1.77
CA VAL A 43 -4.45 0.15 -3.20
C VAL A 43 -5.75 -0.55 -3.57
N TRP A 44 -6.70 0.21 -4.11
CA TRP A 44 -8.02 -0.26 -4.51
C TRP A 44 -8.20 -0.17 -6.04
N LYS A 45 -8.89 -1.13 -6.65
CA LYS A 45 -9.25 -1.20 -8.08
C LYS A 45 -10.50 -0.36 -8.44
N SER A 46 -10.82 0.66 -7.66
CA SER A 46 -11.97 1.55 -7.88
C SER A 46 -12.02 2.55 -6.72
N ALA A 47 -13.08 3.34 -6.62
CA ALA A 47 -13.44 4.00 -5.37
C ALA A 47 -13.76 2.94 -4.30
N PHE A 48 -13.37 3.20 -3.05
CA PHE A 48 -13.68 2.32 -1.93
C PHE A 48 -15.18 1.99 -1.87
N GLY A 49 -15.50 0.69 -1.83
CA GLY A 49 -16.90 0.25 -1.79
C GLY A 49 -17.08 -1.27 -1.81
N SER A 50 -16.16 -2.01 -2.44
CA SER A 50 -16.16 -3.49 -2.42
C SER A 50 -14.84 -4.04 -1.89
N ILE A 51 -14.94 -5.12 -1.12
CA ILE A 51 -13.77 -5.85 -0.63
C ILE A 51 -12.96 -6.49 -1.77
N ASP A 52 -13.64 -6.89 -2.85
CA ASP A 52 -13.02 -7.53 -4.02
C ASP A 52 -12.13 -6.57 -4.81
N ASP A 53 -12.29 -5.26 -4.59
CA ASP A 53 -11.46 -4.24 -5.21
C ASP A 53 -10.17 -3.98 -4.43
N LEU A 54 -9.96 -4.57 -3.25
CA LEU A 54 -8.72 -4.39 -2.49
C LEU A 54 -7.57 -5.20 -3.12
N LEU A 55 -6.61 -4.49 -3.70
CA LEU A 55 -5.48 -5.11 -4.38
C LEU A 55 -4.30 -5.34 -3.44
N TYR A 56 -4.02 -4.38 -2.57
CA TYR A 56 -2.81 -4.39 -1.75
C TYR A 56 -2.97 -3.62 -0.44
N ILE A 57 -2.33 -4.11 0.62
CA ILE A 57 -2.08 -3.40 1.88
C ILE A 57 -0.59 -3.43 2.16
N GLY A 58 0.00 -2.29 2.52
CA GLY A 58 1.36 -2.30 3.05
C GLY A 58 1.70 -1.07 3.85
N MET A 59 2.89 -1.10 4.45
CA MET A 59 3.33 -0.04 5.35
C MET A 59 4.65 0.62 4.96
N THR A 60 4.87 1.78 5.55
CA THR A 60 6.17 2.41 5.71
C THR A 60 6.26 3.00 7.12
N GLY A 61 7.47 3.03 7.66
CA GLY A 61 7.70 3.42 9.04
C GLY A 61 7.84 2.22 9.95
N LYS A 62 8.82 2.29 10.84
CA LYS A 62 9.02 1.28 11.88
C LYS A 62 9.85 1.83 13.02
N PHE A 63 9.56 1.36 14.22
CA PHE A 63 10.43 1.55 15.37
C PHE A 63 11.60 0.59 15.28
N LYS A 64 12.81 1.07 15.55
CA LYS A 64 14.02 0.24 15.59
C LYS A 64 15.02 0.81 16.58
N ARG A 65 15.93 -0.04 17.05
CA ARG A 65 17.09 0.42 17.82
C ARG A 65 18.11 1.09 16.90
N ASN A 66 18.63 2.24 17.32
CA ASN A 66 19.75 2.89 16.66
C ASN A 66 21.10 2.29 17.15
N LYS A 67 22.23 2.79 16.64
CA LYS A 67 23.58 2.35 17.05
C LYS A 67 23.89 2.63 18.54
N LYS A 68 23.17 3.55 19.17
CA LYS A 68 23.27 3.91 20.59
C LYS A 68 22.30 3.12 21.47
N ASN A 69 21.59 2.15 20.90
CA ASN A 69 20.59 1.31 21.56
C ASN A 69 19.26 2.02 21.90
N ASP A 70 19.05 3.27 21.48
CA ASP A 70 17.78 3.99 21.67
C ASP A 70 16.70 3.51 20.71
N ILE A 71 15.45 3.49 21.15
CA ILE A 71 14.29 3.27 20.27
C ILE A 71 14.00 4.55 19.50
N VAL A 72 14.09 4.46 18.17
CA VAL A 72 13.80 5.58 17.27
C VAL A 72 12.75 5.18 16.24
N PHE A 73 11.87 6.13 15.89
CA PHE A 73 10.96 5.96 14.78
C PHE A 73 11.68 6.25 13.47
N ASN A 74 11.94 5.22 12.67
CA ASN A 74 12.40 5.37 11.30
C ASN A 74 11.18 5.49 10.40
N SER A 75 10.71 6.73 10.21
CA SER A 75 9.50 7.05 9.47
C SER A 75 9.49 6.43 8.06
N GLY A 76 10.60 6.53 7.32
CA GLY A 76 10.51 6.36 5.88
C GLY A 76 9.47 7.33 5.28
N THR A 77 9.04 7.09 4.05
CA THR A 77 8.00 7.89 3.39
C THR A 77 7.21 7.03 2.41
N PHE A 78 5.93 7.37 2.20
CA PHE A 78 5.12 6.73 1.17
C PHE A 78 5.71 6.92 -0.24
N ASP A 79 6.34 8.06 -0.53
CA ASP A 79 6.99 8.31 -1.83
C ASP A 79 8.00 7.23 -2.25
N LYS A 80 8.68 6.58 -1.28
CA LYS A 80 9.59 5.45 -1.55
C LYS A 80 8.87 4.20 -2.09
N ARG A 81 7.54 4.19 -2.23
CA ARG A 81 6.78 3.08 -2.84
C ARG A 81 6.97 3.05 -4.36
N LYS A 82 7.21 4.19 -5.01
CA LYS A 82 7.49 4.25 -6.46
C LYS A 82 8.75 3.51 -6.89
N SER A 83 9.70 3.29 -5.98
CA SER A 83 10.94 2.56 -6.28
C SER A 83 10.83 1.05 -6.13
N ARG A 84 9.69 0.52 -5.69
CA ARG A 84 9.50 -0.94 -5.51
C ARG A 84 9.33 -1.64 -6.86
N TRP A 85 9.76 -2.90 -6.91
CA TRP A 85 9.54 -3.79 -8.06
C TRP A 85 8.99 -5.16 -7.66
N THR A 86 8.75 -5.38 -6.37
CA THR A 86 8.09 -6.56 -5.82
C THR A 86 7.38 -6.18 -4.51
N PRO A 87 6.22 -6.78 -4.18
CA PRO A 87 5.41 -7.69 -5.02
C PRO A 87 4.61 -6.97 -6.11
N TYR A 88 4.71 -5.65 -6.16
CA TYR A 88 4.06 -4.79 -7.15
C TYR A 88 5.04 -3.72 -7.63
N ARG A 89 4.59 -2.93 -8.61
CA ARG A 89 5.26 -1.72 -9.06
C ARG A 89 4.28 -0.63 -9.48
N PHE A 90 4.56 0.60 -9.06
CA PHE A 90 4.00 1.84 -9.59
C PHE A 90 4.85 2.29 -10.77
N CYS A 91 4.30 2.29 -11.98
CA CYS A 91 5.03 2.58 -13.22
C CYS A 91 5.11 4.09 -13.45
N GLU A 92 6.14 4.72 -12.88
CA GLU A 92 6.37 6.17 -12.93
C GLU A 92 7.70 6.57 -13.60
N ASP A 93 8.30 5.66 -14.35
CA ASP A 93 9.56 5.85 -15.06
C ASP A 93 9.34 5.82 -16.58
N GLU A 94 10.01 6.68 -17.34
CA GLU A 94 9.86 6.73 -18.81
C GLU A 94 10.19 5.39 -19.49
N ARG A 95 11.04 4.57 -18.86
CA ARG A 95 11.34 3.21 -19.30
C ARG A 95 10.14 2.26 -19.27
N ASP A 96 9.04 2.65 -18.64
CA ASP A 96 7.79 1.88 -18.62
C ASP A 96 7.05 1.88 -19.96
N GLY A 97 7.40 2.80 -20.86
CA GLY A 97 6.81 2.88 -22.19
C GLY A 97 5.29 2.98 -22.13
N GLU A 98 4.61 2.06 -22.80
CA GLU A 98 3.14 2.00 -22.84
C GLU A 98 2.50 1.71 -21.47
N ASN A 99 3.26 1.18 -20.50
CA ASN A 99 2.77 0.94 -19.15
C ASN A 99 2.94 2.16 -18.23
N TYR A 100 3.35 3.31 -18.76
CA TYR A 100 3.51 4.51 -17.94
C TYR A 100 2.16 4.89 -17.27
N PHE A 101 2.18 5.21 -15.98
CA PHE A 101 0.99 5.42 -15.15
C PHE A 101 0.09 4.19 -14.99
N SER A 102 0.71 3.03 -14.77
CA SER A 102 0.03 1.78 -14.39
C SER A 102 0.58 1.17 -13.10
N PHE A 103 -0.26 0.45 -12.38
CA PHE A 103 0.10 -0.41 -11.27
C PHE A 103 0.18 -1.85 -11.75
N LYS A 104 1.34 -2.49 -11.54
CA LYS A 104 1.59 -3.87 -11.95
C LYS A 104 1.84 -4.74 -10.73
N TYR A 105 1.31 -5.96 -10.69
CA TYR A 105 1.55 -6.89 -9.59
C TYR A 105 1.61 -8.35 -10.04
N GLY A 106 2.09 -9.22 -9.15
CA GLY A 106 2.37 -10.62 -9.47
C GLY A 106 3.61 -10.72 -10.38
N PRO A 107 4.82 -10.37 -9.88
CA PRO A 107 6.06 -10.46 -10.65
C PRO A 107 6.26 -11.89 -11.17
N LYS A 108 6.67 -12.02 -12.44
CA LYS A 108 6.90 -13.33 -13.07
C LYS A 108 8.27 -13.92 -12.73
N TYR A 109 9.23 -13.10 -12.31
CA TYR A 109 10.61 -13.49 -12.06
C TYR A 109 10.97 -13.47 -10.57
N LYS A 110 12.07 -14.15 -10.22
CA LYS A 110 12.67 -14.07 -8.88
C LYS A 110 13.24 -12.68 -8.63
N LEU A 111 13.34 -12.29 -7.35
CA LEU A 111 13.69 -10.93 -6.88
C LEU A 111 14.77 -10.18 -7.70
N LYS A 112 15.95 -10.80 -7.90
CA LYS A 112 17.09 -10.17 -8.60
C LYS A 112 16.82 -9.99 -10.09
N GLU A 113 16.19 -10.98 -10.71
CA GLU A 113 15.84 -10.95 -12.12
C GLU A 113 14.68 -9.98 -12.37
N GLN A 114 13.65 -9.99 -11.51
CA GLN A 114 12.55 -9.04 -11.56
C GLN A 114 13.06 -7.60 -11.51
N GLY A 115 14.05 -7.30 -10.67
CA GLY A 115 14.62 -5.96 -10.58
C GLY A 115 15.26 -5.44 -11.88
N ARG A 116 15.80 -6.36 -12.71
CA ARG A 116 16.40 -6.06 -14.02
C ARG A 116 15.34 -5.95 -15.12
N ARG A 117 14.32 -6.81 -15.06
CA ARG A 117 13.26 -6.94 -16.06
C ARG A 117 12.01 -6.13 -15.76
N LYS A 118 11.94 -5.38 -14.65
CA LYS A 118 10.72 -4.67 -14.19
C LYS A 118 10.09 -3.70 -15.20
N TYR A 119 10.83 -3.28 -16.21
CA TYR A 119 10.38 -2.40 -17.28
C TYR A 119 9.81 -3.17 -18.49
N GLU A 120 10.01 -4.49 -18.56
CA GLU A 120 9.48 -5.32 -19.64
C GLU A 120 7.94 -5.31 -19.59
N PRO A 121 7.24 -5.21 -20.75
CA PRO A 121 5.79 -5.11 -20.80
C PRO A 121 5.07 -6.24 -20.05
N ASP A 122 5.62 -7.45 -20.09
CA ASP A 122 5.03 -8.65 -19.51
C ASP A 122 5.72 -9.10 -18.21
N ALA A 123 6.52 -8.25 -17.55
CA ALA A 123 7.26 -8.59 -16.33
C ALA A 123 6.37 -8.93 -15.10
N TYR A 124 5.08 -8.66 -15.19
CA TYR A 124 4.07 -8.88 -14.15
C TYR A 124 2.86 -9.58 -14.78
N ARG A 125 2.08 -10.29 -13.96
CA ARG A 125 0.87 -11.00 -14.40
C ARG A 125 -0.28 -10.05 -14.69
N GLU A 126 -0.41 -9.02 -13.85
CA GLU A 126 -1.54 -8.09 -13.89
C GLU A 126 -1.05 -6.65 -14.04
N THR A 127 -1.80 -5.86 -14.79
CA THR A 127 -1.55 -4.44 -15.06
C THR A 127 -2.86 -3.67 -14.97
N ILE A 128 -2.90 -2.61 -14.18
CA ILE A 128 -4.09 -1.76 -13.98
C ILE A 128 -3.68 -0.30 -14.16
N GLU A 129 -4.39 0.43 -15.01
CA GLU A 129 -4.15 1.87 -15.21
C GLU A 129 -4.44 2.66 -13.93
N TYR A 130 -3.65 3.71 -13.68
CA TYR A 130 -3.83 4.57 -12.50
C TYR A 130 -5.20 5.22 -12.43
N SER A 131 -5.83 5.57 -13.54
CA SER A 131 -7.18 6.14 -13.58
C SER A 131 -8.25 5.24 -12.95
N LYS A 132 -7.95 3.96 -12.73
CA LYS A 132 -8.82 2.96 -12.11
C LYS A 132 -8.45 2.68 -10.65
N LEU A 133 -7.53 3.45 -10.07
CA LEU A 133 -7.02 3.22 -8.74
C LEU A 133 -7.41 4.32 -7.76
N THR A 134 -7.72 3.91 -6.55
CA THR A 134 -7.75 4.79 -5.37
C THR A 134 -6.74 4.27 -4.37
N ILE A 135 -5.96 5.17 -3.76
CA ILE A 135 -5.01 4.84 -2.71
C ILE A 135 -5.45 5.51 -1.43
N HIS A 136 -5.63 4.73 -0.38
CA HIS A 136 -5.92 5.25 0.96
C HIS A 136 -4.63 5.23 1.76
N CYS A 137 -4.29 6.34 2.41
CA CYS A 137 -3.13 6.47 3.29
C CYS A 137 -3.59 6.78 4.72
N PHE A 138 -3.24 5.91 5.65
CA PHE A 138 -3.38 6.09 7.09
C PHE A 138 -2.04 6.62 7.62
N LEU A 139 -1.99 7.89 7.97
CA LEU A 139 -0.80 8.61 8.41
C LEU A 139 -0.52 8.29 9.89
N ILE A 140 0.65 7.71 10.16
CA ILE A 140 1.10 7.33 11.50
C ILE A 140 2.46 7.98 11.77
N SER A 141 2.48 8.88 12.75
CA SER A 141 3.68 9.54 13.25
C SER A 141 4.31 8.76 14.41
N ALA A 142 5.47 9.22 14.89
CA ALA A 142 6.14 8.62 16.05
C ALA A 142 5.31 8.67 17.35
N ASN A 143 4.41 9.65 17.45
CA ASN A 143 3.63 9.93 18.67
C ASN A 143 2.16 9.50 18.52
N HIS A 144 1.82 8.73 17.49
CA HIS A 144 0.47 8.17 17.39
C HIS A 144 0.24 7.24 18.57
N ASN A 145 -0.85 7.44 19.31
CA ASN A 145 -1.09 6.76 20.57
C ASN A 145 -1.48 5.28 20.37
N ASP A 146 -2.31 5.00 19.37
CA ASP A 146 -2.93 3.68 19.23
C ASP A 146 -2.22 2.75 18.25
N TYR A 147 -1.53 3.31 17.25
CA TYR A 147 -0.98 2.54 16.14
C TYR A 147 0.50 2.79 15.89
N THR A 148 1.21 1.70 15.65
CA THR A 148 2.42 1.72 14.82
C THR A 148 2.06 1.29 13.40
N PRO A 149 2.85 1.64 12.37
CA PRO A 149 2.57 1.18 11.00
C PRO A 149 2.49 -0.35 10.88
N GLU A 150 3.31 -1.06 11.66
CA GLU A 150 3.33 -2.53 11.69
C GLU A 150 2.09 -3.10 12.35
N LEU A 151 1.66 -2.56 13.50
CA LEU A 151 0.45 -3.00 14.18
C LEU A 151 -0.78 -2.86 13.26
N LEU A 152 -0.96 -1.68 12.65
CA LEU A 152 -2.14 -1.42 11.83
C LEU A 152 -2.16 -2.28 10.55
N GLU A 153 -1.02 -2.43 9.88
CA GLU A 153 -0.93 -3.24 8.66
C GLU A 153 -1.27 -4.71 8.93
N LYS A 154 -0.73 -5.27 10.03
CA LYS A 154 -1.03 -6.65 10.44
C LYS A 154 -2.47 -6.81 10.88
N GLU A 155 -3.05 -5.84 11.58
CA GLU A 155 -4.46 -5.90 11.96
C GLU A 155 -5.37 -5.93 10.73
N MET A 156 -5.14 -5.03 9.76
CA MET A 156 -5.93 -4.98 8.53
C MET A 156 -5.81 -6.27 7.73
N LEU A 157 -4.59 -6.73 7.44
CA LEU A 157 -4.36 -7.97 6.70
C LEU A 157 -4.95 -9.19 7.42
N THR A 158 -4.83 -9.25 8.74
CA THR A 158 -5.41 -10.35 9.53
C THR A 158 -6.93 -10.35 9.45
N LYS A 159 -7.58 -9.20 9.63
CA LYS A 159 -9.06 -9.11 9.53
C LYS A 159 -9.54 -9.42 8.12
N TYR A 160 -8.83 -8.95 7.09
CA TYR A 160 -9.13 -9.29 5.71
C TYR A 160 -9.04 -10.80 5.48
N LEU A 161 -7.95 -11.43 5.91
CA LEU A 161 -7.74 -12.88 5.80
C LEU A 161 -8.81 -13.69 6.54
N LYS A 162 -9.18 -13.28 7.77
CA LYS A 162 -10.22 -13.96 8.55
C LYS A 162 -11.61 -13.84 7.92
N TYR A 163 -11.86 -12.77 7.17
CA TYR A 163 -13.14 -12.55 6.51
C TYR A 163 -13.23 -13.23 5.13
N THR A 164 -12.17 -13.15 4.32
CA THR A 164 -12.17 -13.64 2.93
C THR A 164 -11.57 -15.03 2.75
N GLY A 165 -10.79 -15.52 3.72
CA GLY A 165 -10.00 -16.75 3.59
C GLY A 165 -8.76 -16.62 2.70
N THR A 166 -8.43 -15.43 2.20
CA THR A 166 -7.25 -15.16 1.34
C THR A 166 -6.58 -13.83 1.68
N LEU A 167 -5.43 -13.53 1.07
CA LEU A 167 -4.80 -12.22 1.10
C LEU A 167 -5.27 -11.36 -0.09
N PRO A 168 -5.13 -10.02 -0.02
CA PRO A 168 -5.28 -9.16 -1.20
C PRO A 168 -4.38 -9.62 -2.35
N LEU A 169 -4.83 -9.46 -3.59
CA LEU A 169 -4.22 -10.11 -4.77
C LEU A 169 -2.74 -9.80 -4.98
N ALA A 170 -2.25 -8.65 -4.53
CA ALA A 170 -0.85 -8.23 -4.65
C ALA A 170 -0.03 -8.44 -3.36
N ASN A 171 -0.63 -8.94 -2.27
CA ASN A 171 0.08 -9.33 -1.05
C ASN A 171 0.50 -10.81 -1.15
N ASN A 172 1.78 -11.08 -0.93
CA ASN A 172 2.30 -12.46 -0.95
C ASN A 172 2.35 -13.11 0.44
N GLU A 173 2.34 -12.30 1.50
CA GLU A 173 2.51 -12.73 2.88
C GLU A 173 1.81 -11.78 3.85
N LEU A 174 1.52 -12.30 5.05
CA LEU A 174 1.13 -11.58 6.25
C LEU A 174 2.34 -11.52 7.18
#